data_AF-A0A1V5NAW5-F1
#
_entry.id   AF-A0A1V5NAW5-F1
#
_cell.length_a   1.000
_cell.length_b   1.000
_cell.length_c   1.000
_cell.angle_alpha   90.00
_cell.angle_beta   90.00
_cell.angle_gamma   90.00
#
_symmetry.space_group_name_H-M   'P 1'
#
loop_
_entity.id
_entity.type
_entity.pdbx_description
1 polymer ?
#
loop_
_entity_poly.entity_id
_entity_poly.type
_entity_poly.pdbx_seq_one_letter_code
_entity_poly.pdbx_strand_id
1 'polypeptide(L)'
;MEKARKLADILERVRGGEDPSKIRQEARQLLSTLRLSDISKAHKYLVGTGMSLDQLRTLVYAFASILGDQFALLRANLTADHPVRRVLAEHEMFECFLADLEVANIMIQEADDLNELSSEFRRLEHITEHLQAIDIHDQREDDLIFPALENYPCKSICVVLSKAHWRIRNMVGNLTMAVNNFRQFDPIQFKIQINALSSAIVPIVREHIFQEDNILYPVAIDCIKDDKIWWRIKQLSDEMGYCGFDPQPCCS
;
A
#
# COMPACT_ATOMS: atom_id res chain seq x y z
N MET A 1 -8.99 -18.47 -23.16
CA MET A 1 -9.37 -17.24 -23.90
C MET A 1 -10.66 -16.67 -23.35
N GLU A 2 -11.67 -17.50 -23.06
CA GLU A 2 -12.94 -17.03 -22.50
C GLU A 2 -12.79 -16.26 -21.18
N LYS A 3 -12.04 -16.80 -20.21
CA LYS A 3 -11.79 -16.15 -18.91
C LYS A 3 -11.08 -14.79 -19.04
N ALA A 4 -10.07 -14.71 -19.90
CA ALA A 4 -9.36 -13.46 -20.19
C ALA A 4 -10.28 -12.39 -20.80
N ARG A 5 -11.18 -12.79 -21.71
CA ARG A 5 -12.18 -11.88 -22.28
C ARG A 5 -13.22 -11.44 -21.25
N LYS A 6 -13.68 -12.35 -20.38
CA LYS A 6 -14.57 -12.00 -19.26
C LYS A 6 -13.91 -11.02 -18.29
N LEU A 7 -12.63 -11.19 -17.98
CA LEU A 7 -11.89 -10.24 -17.15
C LEU A 7 -11.78 -8.88 -17.82
N ALA A 8 -11.44 -8.84 -19.11
CA ALA A 8 -11.38 -7.59 -19.87
C ALA A 8 -12.74 -6.88 -19.95
N ASP A 9 -13.83 -7.64 -20.14
CA ASP A 9 -15.20 -7.11 -20.15
C ASP A 9 -15.60 -6.50 -18.81
N ILE A 10 -15.31 -7.19 -17.71
CA ILE A 10 -15.54 -6.67 -16.35
C ILE A 10 -14.75 -5.37 -16.13
N LEU A 11 -13.47 -5.34 -16.53
CA LEU A 11 -12.65 -4.12 -16.42
C LEU A 11 -13.24 -2.99 -17.27
N GLU A 12 -13.68 -3.26 -18.50
CA GLU A 12 -14.34 -2.25 -19.34
C GLU A 12 -15.65 -1.72 -18.76
N ARG A 13 -16.45 -2.58 -18.11
CA ARG A 13 -17.68 -2.20 -17.41
C ARG A 13 -17.43 -1.32 -16.19
N VAL A 14 -16.35 -1.59 -15.46
CA VAL A 14 -15.86 -0.71 -14.37
C VAL A 14 -15.50 0.67 -14.92
N ARG A 15 -14.79 0.71 -16.06
CA ARG A 15 -14.46 1.97 -16.75
C ARG A 15 -15.71 2.74 -17.17
N GLY A 16 -16.76 2.03 -17.56
CA GLY A 16 -18.07 2.58 -17.90
C GLY A 16 -18.89 3.09 -16.71
N GLY A 17 -18.40 2.95 -15.48
CA GLY A 17 -19.10 3.42 -14.28
C GLY A 17 -20.29 2.53 -13.88
N GLU A 18 -20.28 1.25 -14.25
CA GLU A 18 -21.32 0.32 -13.82
C GLU A 18 -21.32 0.16 -12.29
N ASP A 19 -22.52 -0.10 -11.73
CA ASP A 19 -22.76 -0.25 -10.30
C ASP A 19 -21.80 -1.28 -9.66
N PRO A 20 -20.95 -0.85 -8.71
CA PRO A 20 -20.02 -1.72 -7.99
C PRO A 20 -20.66 -2.98 -7.40
N SER A 21 -21.92 -2.90 -6.94
CA SER A 21 -22.61 -4.03 -6.30
C SER A 21 -22.85 -5.19 -7.27
N LYS A 22 -23.14 -4.89 -8.55
CA LYS A 22 -23.39 -5.88 -9.60
C LYS A 22 -22.10 -6.53 -10.08
N ILE A 23 -21.06 -5.72 -10.27
CA ILE A 23 -19.75 -6.20 -10.73
C ILE A 23 -19.08 -7.07 -9.67
N ARG A 24 -19.19 -6.71 -8.39
CA ARG A 24 -18.46 -7.35 -7.29
C ARG A 24 -18.65 -8.86 -7.22
N GLN A 25 -19.88 -9.36 -7.30
CA GLN A 25 -20.16 -10.79 -7.17
C GLN A 25 -19.60 -11.60 -8.35
N GLU A 26 -19.84 -11.12 -9.57
CA GLU A 26 -19.34 -11.71 -10.80
C GLU A 26 -17.81 -11.73 -10.84
N ALA A 27 -17.21 -10.60 -10.49
CA ALA A 27 -15.76 -10.43 -10.44
C ALA A 27 -15.10 -11.39 -9.44
N ARG A 28 -15.66 -11.55 -8.23
CA ARG A 28 -15.15 -12.50 -7.22
C ARG A 28 -15.19 -13.95 -7.71
N GLN A 29 -16.28 -14.36 -8.35
CA GLN A 29 -16.39 -15.70 -8.92
C GLN A 29 -15.41 -15.93 -10.07
N LEU A 30 -15.19 -14.92 -10.92
CA LEU A 30 -14.22 -15.05 -11.99
C LEU A 30 -12.80 -15.17 -11.44
N LEU A 31 -12.41 -14.25 -10.54
CA LEU A 31 -11.07 -14.16 -9.95
C LEU A 31 -10.64 -15.46 -9.28
N SER A 32 -11.53 -16.12 -8.54
CA SER A 32 -11.23 -17.41 -7.88
C SER A 32 -10.90 -18.56 -8.84
N THR A 33 -11.14 -18.36 -10.14
CA THR A 33 -10.87 -19.36 -11.18
C THR A 33 -9.81 -18.91 -12.19
N LEU A 34 -9.28 -17.69 -12.08
CA LEU A 34 -8.32 -17.15 -13.04
C LEU A 34 -6.94 -17.78 -12.85
N ARG A 35 -6.25 -17.98 -13.96
CA ARG A 35 -4.81 -18.24 -13.97
C ARG A 35 -4.08 -16.98 -14.43
N LEU A 36 -2.80 -16.87 -14.11
CA LEU A 36 -1.98 -15.73 -14.57
C LEU A 36 -1.92 -15.62 -16.09
N SER A 37 -1.98 -16.75 -16.81
CA SER A 37 -2.08 -16.73 -18.27
C SER A 37 -3.38 -16.11 -18.79
N ASP A 38 -4.46 -16.09 -18.00
CA ASP A 38 -5.70 -15.37 -18.32
C ASP A 38 -5.55 -13.87 -18.07
N ILE A 39 -4.90 -13.47 -16.97
CA ILE A 39 -4.60 -12.06 -16.64
C ILE A 39 -3.72 -11.43 -17.72
N SER A 40 -2.60 -12.09 -18.08
CA SER A 40 -1.69 -11.60 -19.12
C SER A 40 -2.36 -11.48 -20.49
N LYS A 41 -3.34 -12.35 -20.79
CA LYS A 41 -4.13 -12.26 -22.03
C LYS A 41 -5.14 -11.12 -21.98
N ALA A 42 -5.78 -10.87 -20.84
CA ALA A 42 -6.67 -9.74 -20.65
C ALA A 42 -5.92 -8.42 -20.79
N HIS A 43 -4.74 -8.31 -20.16
CA HIS A 43 -3.84 -7.16 -20.29
C HIS A 43 -3.46 -6.91 -21.77
N LYS A 44 -2.95 -7.92 -22.48
CA LYS A 44 -2.61 -7.79 -23.91
C LYS A 44 -3.81 -7.37 -24.76
N TYR A 45 -5.00 -7.89 -24.44
CA TYR A 45 -6.23 -7.54 -25.14
C TYR A 45 -6.59 -6.06 -24.92
N LEU A 46 -6.61 -5.58 -23.68
CA LEU A 46 -6.96 -4.19 -23.34
C LEU A 46 -5.96 -3.19 -23.92
N VAL A 47 -4.66 -3.48 -23.86
CA VAL A 47 -3.66 -2.62 -24.53
C VAL A 47 -3.85 -2.66 -26.06
N GLY A 48 -4.21 -3.83 -26.60
CA GLY A 48 -4.53 -4.00 -28.02
C GLY A 48 -5.77 -3.23 -28.49
N THR A 49 -6.67 -2.81 -27.59
CA THR A 49 -7.81 -1.93 -27.93
C THR A 49 -7.45 -0.45 -27.92
N GLY A 50 -6.18 -0.09 -27.68
CA GLY A 50 -5.69 1.28 -27.62
C GLY A 50 -5.65 1.89 -26.22
N MET A 51 -5.90 1.10 -25.17
CA MET A 51 -5.76 1.55 -23.78
C MET A 51 -4.29 1.82 -23.45
N SER A 52 -4.00 2.99 -22.89
CA SER A 52 -2.65 3.29 -22.39
C SER A 52 -2.34 2.50 -21.12
N LEU A 53 -1.05 2.30 -20.82
CA LEU A 53 -0.65 1.61 -19.58
C LEU A 53 -1.11 2.37 -18.33
N ASP A 54 -1.15 3.69 -18.37
CA ASP A 54 -1.61 4.51 -17.25
C ASP A 54 -3.13 4.38 -17.03
N GLN A 55 -3.91 4.39 -18.12
CA GLN A 55 -5.35 4.12 -18.05
C GLN A 55 -5.65 2.73 -17.51
N LEU A 56 -4.87 1.73 -17.93
CA LEU A 56 -5.02 0.37 -17.43
C LEU A 56 -4.71 0.28 -15.93
N ARG A 57 -3.66 0.97 -15.47
CA ARG A 57 -3.29 1.02 -14.05
C ARG A 57 -4.44 1.60 -13.21
N THR A 58 -4.96 2.76 -13.61
CA THR A 58 -6.12 3.40 -12.95
C THR A 58 -7.35 2.49 -12.95
N LEU A 59 -7.56 1.74 -14.04
CA LEU A 59 -8.69 0.83 -14.16
C LEU A 59 -8.59 -0.38 -13.22
N VAL A 60 -7.40 -0.97 -13.12
CA VAL A 60 -7.13 -2.06 -12.18
C VAL A 60 -7.35 -1.60 -10.74
N TYR A 61 -6.93 -0.37 -10.41
CA TYR A 61 -7.15 0.22 -9.09
C TYR A 61 -8.65 0.38 -8.77
N ALA A 62 -9.42 0.98 -9.69
CA ALA A 62 -10.86 1.14 -9.53
C ALA A 62 -11.58 -0.22 -9.37
N PHE A 63 -11.14 -1.22 -10.15
CA PHE A 63 -11.71 -2.57 -10.07
C PHE A 63 -11.42 -3.26 -8.74
N ALA A 64 -10.21 -3.15 -8.24
CA ALA A 64 -9.85 -3.70 -6.93
C ALA A 64 -10.66 -3.03 -5.81
N SER A 65 -10.92 -1.72 -5.90
CA SER A 65 -11.73 -0.98 -4.90
C SER A 65 -13.18 -1.47 -4.88
N ILE A 66 -13.74 -1.80 -6.05
CA ILE A 66 -15.08 -2.39 -6.20
C ILE A 66 -15.19 -3.77 -5.54
N LEU A 67 -14.12 -4.57 -5.55
CA LEU A 67 -14.12 -5.91 -4.98
C LEU A 67 -14.29 -5.93 -3.46
N GLY A 68 -14.10 -4.79 -2.79
CA GLY A 68 -14.30 -4.62 -1.36
C GLY A 68 -13.43 -5.56 -0.52
N ASP A 69 -13.91 -5.86 0.69
CA ASP A 69 -13.19 -6.48 1.82
C ASP A 69 -12.72 -7.94 1.63
N GLN A 70 -12.02 -8.25 0.53
CA GLN A 70 -11.21 -9.47 0.40
C GLN A 70 -10.13 -9.53 1.49
N PHE A 71 -9.78 -8.38 2.04
CA PHE A 71 -8.84 -8.13 3.12
C PHE A 71 -9.19 -8.82 4.44
N ALA A 72 -10.43 -8.69 4.94
CA ALA A 72 -10.89 -9.44 6.12
C ALA A 72 -10.86 -10.96 5.88
N LEU A 73 -11.20 -11.40 4.66
CA LEU A 73 -11.18 -12.81 4.27
C LEU A 73 -9.77 -13.38 4.14
N LEU A 74 -8.83 -12.62 3.56
CA LEU A 74 -7.42 -13.01 3.47
C LEU A 74 -6.84 -13.16 4.88
N ARG A 75 -7.04 -12.17 5.75
CA ARG A 75 -6.57 -12.23 7.15
C ARG A 75 -7.23 -13.35 7.94
N ALA A 76 -8.51 -13.63 7.74
CA ALA A 76 -9.20 -14.74 8.40
C ALA A 76 -8.66 -16.11 7.99
N ASN A 77 -8.11 -16.24 6.79
CA ASN A 77 -7.62 -17.52 6.24
C ASN A 77 -6.11 -17.76 6.45
N LEU A 78 -5.37 -16.80 6.99
CA LEU A 78 -3.94 -16.95 7.31
C LEU A 78 -3.75 -17.38 8.77
N THR A 79 -2.78 -18.26 9.04
CA THR A 79 -2.38 -18.60 10.41
C THR A 79 -1.87 -17.36 11.15
N ALA A 80 -2.04 -17.31 12.47
CA ALA A 80 -1.72 -16.12 13.28
C ALA A 80 -0.25 -15.67 13.14
N ASP A 81 0.66 -16.61 12.87
CA ASP A 81 2.10 -16.43 12.71
C ASP A 81 2.54 -16.19 11.25
N HIS A 82 1.61 -16.16 10.29
CA HIS A 82 1.95 -15.97 8.88
C HIS A 82 2.57 -14.58 8.65
N PRO A 83 3.73 -14.45 7.97
CA PRO A 83 4.46 -13.19 7.86
C PRO A 83 3.63 -12.08 7.19
N VAL A 84 2.77 -12.41 6.22
CA VAL A 84 1.87 -11.43 5.59
C VAL A 84 0.89 -10.81 6.61
N ARG A 85 0.47 -11.51 7.67
CA ARG A 85 -0.39 -10.87 8.69
C ARG A 85 0.30 -9.70 9.38
N ARG A 86 1.62 -9.77 9.51
CA ARG A 86 2.42 -8.71 10.11
C ARG A 86 2.54 -7.50 9.18
N VAL A 87 2.80 -7.74 7.89
CA VAL A 87 2.75 -6.70 6.85
C VAL A 87 1.41 -5.97 6.89
N LEU A 88 0.29 -6.72 6.86
CA LEU A 88 -1.05 -6.13 6.87
C LEU A 88 -1.33 -5.32 8.16
N ALA A 89 -0.79 -5.74 9.30
CA ALA A 89 -0.95 -4.99 10.55
C ALA A 89 -0.17 -3.66 10.53
N GLU A 90 1.01 -3.64 9.90
CA GLU A 90 1.78 -2.41 9.71
C GLU A 90 1.08 -1.47 8.73
N HIS A 91 0.44 -2.00 7.68
CA HIS A 91 -0.39 -1.19 6.76
C HIS A 91 -1.57 -0.52 7.48
N GLU A 92 -2.27 -1.24 8.36
CA GLU A 92 -3.35 -0.65 9.17
C GLU A 92 -2.84 0.49 10.05
N MET A 93 -1.66 0.33 10.65
CA MET A 93 -1.01 1.37 11.42
C MET A 93 -0.66 2.58 10.54
N PHE A 94 -0.09 2.37 9.34
CA PHE A 94 0.22 3.46 8.42
C PHE A 94 -1.04 4.20 7.98
N GLU A 95 -2.14 3.51 7.67
CA GLU A 95 -3.42 4.15 7.34
C GLU A 95 -3.93 5.05 8.47
N CYS A 96 -3.77 4.66 9.74
CA CYS A 96 -4.07 5.51 10.88
C CYS A 96 -3.21 6.79 10.88
N PHE A 97 -1.90 6.68 10.67
CA PHE A 97 -1.00 7.84 10.62
C PHE A 97 -1.23 8.74 9.40
N LEU A 98 -1.62 8.17 8.24
CA LEU A 98 -1.99 8.96 7.07
C LEU A 98 -3.28 9.74 7.29
N ALA A 99 -4.29 9.13 7.93
CA ALA A 99 -5.50 9.84 8.32
C ALA A 99 -5.19 10.94 9.34
N ASP A 100 -4.29 10.67 10.29
CA ASP A 100 -3.86 11.64 11.29
C ASP A 100 -3.08 12.80 10.66
N LEU A 101 -2.28 12.53 9.62
CA LEU A 101 -1.55 13.54 8.84
C LEU A 101 -2.49 14.51 8.12
N GLU A 102 -3.61 14.02 7.56
CA GLU A 102 -4.63 14.88 6.94
C GLU A 102 -5.21 15.84 7.97
N VAL A 103 -5.59 15.33 9.15
CA VAL A 103 -6.15 16.13 10.24
C VAL A 103 -5.12 17.14 10.77
N ALA A 104 -3.89 16.70 11.03
CA ALA A 104 -2.81 17.56 11.51
C ALA A 104 -2.50 18.68 10.51
N ASN A 105 -2.49 18.38 9.20
CA ASN A 105 -2.30 19.39 8.18
C ASN A 105 -3.39 20.46 8.22
N ILE A 106 -4.68 20.07 8.30
CA ILE A 106 -5.79 21.03 8.42
C ILE A 106 -5.59 21.95 9.62
N MET A 107 -5.31 21.37 10.80
CA MET A 107 -5.09 22.16 12.02
C MET A 107 -3.89 23.13 11.87
N ILE A 108 -2.80 22.68 11.25
CA ILE A 108 -1.63 23.52 10.97
C ILE A 108 -1.98 24.69 10.04
N GLN A 109 -2.78 24.45 8.99
CA GLN A 109 -3.18 25.52 8.09
C GLN A 109 -4.02 26.58 8.83
N GLU A 110 -4.92 26.15 9.70
CA GLU A 110 -5.85 27.00 10.46
C GLU A 110 -5.21 27.71 11.68
N ALA A 111 -4.06 27.25 12.17
CA ALA A 111 -3.43 27.81 13.37
C ALA A 111 -2.95 29.27 13.19
N ASP A 112 -3.40 30.21 14.02
CA ASP A 112 -2.95 31.61 13.95
C ASP A 112 -1.48 31.78 14.35
N ASP A 113 -1.03 31.04 15.36
CA ASP A 113 0.36 30.98 15.84
C ASP A 113 0.81 29.52 15.97
N LEU A 114 1.93 29.19 15.33
CA LEU A 114 2.47 27.84 15.31
C LEU A 114 3.89 27.88 15.86
N ASN A 115 4.12 27.10 16.93
CA ASN A 115 5.43 26.91 17.52
C ASN A 115 5.59 25.44 17.97
N GLU A 116 6.77 25.08 18.47
CA GLU A 116 7.08 23.68 18.83
C GLU A 116 6.26 23.13 20.00
N LEU A 117 5.66 24.00 20.81
CA LEU A 117 4.80 23.61 21.92
C LEU A 117 3.34 23.48 21.51
N SER A 118 2.97 24.00 20.32
CA SER A 118 1.64 23.89 19.75
C SER A 118 1.25 22.42 19.59
N SER A 119 0.02 22.09 19.95
CA SER A 119 -0.52 20.72 19.85
C SER A 119 -0.48 20.18 18.42
N GLU A 120 -0.69 21.05 17.45
CA GLU A 120 -0.68 20.79 16.01
C GLU A 120 0.70 20.35 15.55
N PHE A 121 1.74 21.07 15.99
CA PHE A 121 3.12 20.74 15.66
C PHE A 121 3.55 19.43 16.32
N ARG A 122 3.29 19.25 17.62
CA ARG A 122 3.65 18.01 18.32
C ARG A 122 2.94 16.77 17.78
N ARG A 123 1.69 16.93 17.32
CA ARG A 123 0.98 15.87 16.62
C ARG A 123 1.66 15.54 15.29
N LEU A 124 2.01 16.55 14.49
CA LEU A 124 2.74 16.34 13.23
C LEU A 124 4.09 15.66 13.46
N GLU A 125 4.84 16.07 14.49
CA GLU A 125 6.11 15.46 14.89
C GLU A 125 5.93 13.97 15.18
N HIS A 126 4.97 13.63 16.06
CA HIS A 126 4.65 12.24 16.38
C HIS A 126 4.25 11.41 15.15
N ILE A 127 3.39 11.95 14.28
CA ILE A 127 2.99 11.28 13.02
C ILE A 127 4.21 11.02 12.14
N THR A 128 5.09 12.02 12.02
CA THR A 128 6.24 11.96 11.11
C THR A 128 7.27 10.93 11.57
N GLU A 129 7.53 10.84 12.88
CA GLU A 129 8.36 9.79 13.48
C GLU A 129 7.86 8.38 13.12
N HIS A 130 6.55 8.16 13.17
CA HIS A 130 5.97 6.85 12.88
C HIS A 130 5.89 6.55 11.38
N LEU A 131 5.61 7.56 10.54
CA LEU A 131 5.66 7.40 9.09
C LEU A 131 7.07 7.11 8.60
N GLN A 132 8.12 7.63 9.26
CA GLN A 132 9.51 7.32 8.93
C GLN A 132 9.80 5.80 9.05
N ALA A 133 9.07 5.09 9.90
CA ALA A 133 9.20 3.65 10.07
C ALA A 133 8.76 2.84 8.82
N ILE A 134 8.13 3.48 7.82
CA ILE A 134 7.86 2.87 6.51
C ILE A 134 9.15 2.40 5.83
N ASP A 135 10.30 3.02 6.11
CA ASP A 135 11.57 2.60 5.53
C ASP A 135 11.96 1.17 5.94
N ILE A 136 11.72 0.82 7.22
CA ILE A 136 11.97 -0.53 7.74
C ILE A 136 11.02 -1.54 7.09
N HIS A 137 9.77 -1.13 6.86
CA HIS A 137 8.77 -1.93 6.18
C HIS A 137 9.17 -2.21 4.72
N ASP A 138 9.39 -1.15 3.94
CA ASP A 138 9.78 -1.20 2.53
C ASP A 138 11.07 -1.99 2.35
N GLN A 139 12.05 -1.80 3.23
CA GLN A 139 13.31 -2.55 3.18
C GLN A 139 13.07 -4.05 3.37
N ARG A 140 12.20 -4.43 4.29
CA ARG A 140 11.88 -5.85 4.52
C ARG A 140 11.19 -6.45 3.31
N GLU A 141 10.33 -5.69 2.65
CA GLU A 141 9.74 -6.12 1.40
C GLU A 141 10.79 -6.27 0.28
N ASP A 142 11.60 -5.23 0.06
CA ASP A 142 12.61 -5.17 -1.01
C ASP A 142 13.73 -6.21 -0.85
N ASP A 143 14.20 -6.44 0.38
CA ASP A 143 15.36 -7.29 0.67
C ASP A 143 14.98 -8.76 0.94
N LEU A 144 13.74 -9.04 1.37
CA LEU A 144 13.32 -10.38 1.81
C LEU A 144 12.09 -10.92 1.06
N ILE A 145 10.97 -10.18 1.07
CA ILE A 145 9.70 -10.69 0.53
C ILE A 145 9.77 -10.73 -1.00
N PHE A 146 10.06 -9.62 -1.65
CA PHE A 146 10.08 -9.50 -3.11
C PHE A 146 11.12 -10.43 -3.77
N PRO A 147 12.34 -10.63 -3.22
CA PRO A 147 13.27 -11.64 -3.71
C PRO A 147 12.73 -13.06 -3.61
N ALA A 148 12.01 -13.41 -2.54
CA ALA A 148 11.34 -14.71 -2.44
C ALA A 148 10.24 -14.88 -3.50
N LEU A 149 9.63 -13.77 -3.96
CA LEU A 149 8.64 -13.72 -5.03
C LEU A 149 9.24 -13.71 -6.45
N GLU A 150 10.57 -13.69 -6.60
CA GLU A 150 11.20 -13.51 -7.90
C GLU A 150 10.92 -14.66 -8.88
N ASN A 151 10.81 -15.89 -8.38
CA ASN A 151 10.50 -17.06 -9.20
C ASN A 151 8.99 -17.25 -9.43
N TYR A 152 8.17 -16.31 -8.93
CA TYR A 152 6.73 -16.40 -8.99
C TYR A 152 6.13 -15.43 -10.00
N PRO A 153 4.94 -15.74 -10.53
CA PRO A 153 4.31 -14.91 -11.55
C PRO A 153 3.96 -13.48 -11.10
N CYS A 154 3.96 -13.20 -9.79
CA CYS A 154 3.79 -11.86 -9.22
C CYS A 154 5.05 -10.98 -9.28
N LYS A 155 6.22 -11.48 -9.76
CA LYS A 155 7.47 -10.70 -9.87
C LYS A 155 7.28 -9.33 -10.52
N SER A 156 6.49 -9.24 -11.58
CA SER A 156 6.26 -7.97 -12.29
C SER A 156 5.58 -6.91 -11.41
N ILE A 157 4.76 -7.33 -10.45
CA ILE A 157 4.10 -6.45 -9.48
C ILE A 157 5.16 -5.93 -8.50
N CYS A 158 6.01 -6.82 -7.98
CA CYS A 158 7.10 -6.47 -7.07
C CYS A 158 8.03 -5.40 -7.67
N VAL A 159 8.38 -5.52 -8.96
CA VAL A 159 9.24 -4.54 -9.65
C VAL A 159 8.60 -3.15 -9.75
N VAL A 160 7.27 -3.08 -9.83
CA VAL A 160 6.55 -1.80 -9.88
C VAL A 160 6.45 -1.18 -8.49
N LEU A 161 6.13 -1.99 -7.47
CA LEU A 161 6.00 -1.57 -6.08
C LEU A 161 7.34 -1.11 -5.48
N SER A 162 8.42 -1.88 -5.68
CA SER A 162 9.77 -1.52 -5.23
C SER A 162 10.24 -0.16 -5.80
N LYS A 163 9.83 0.20 -7.03
CA LYS A 163 10.13 1.53 -7.59
C LYS A 163 9.35 2.65 -6.90
N ALA A 164 8.16 2.35 -6.37
CA ALA A 164 7.37 3.30 -5.59
C ALA A 164 7.99 3.56 -4.21
N HIS A 165 8.62 2.56 -3.57
CA HIS A 165 9.26 2.68 -2.26
C HIS A 165 10.27 3.84 -2.23
N TRP A 166 11.13 3.95 -3.26
CA TRP A 166 12.09 5.07 -3.34
C TRP A 166 11.39 6.44 -3.33
N ARG A 167 10.27 6.57 -4.04
CA ARG A 167 9.51 7.83 -4.06
C ARG A 167 8.86 8.10 -2.70
N ILE A 168 8.26 7.09 -2.08
CA ILE A 168 7.62 7.18 -0.77
C ILE A 168 8.64 7.58 0.30
N ARG A 169 9.75 6.85 0.39
CA ARG A 169 10.89 7.14 1.27
C ARG A 169 11.35 8.59 1.17
N ASN A 170 11.53 9.11 -0.05
CA ASN A 170 11.94 10.51 -0.23
C ASN A 170 10.89 11.52 0.23
N MET A 171 9.60 11.29 -0.03
CA MET A 171 8.55 12.20 0.41
C MET A 171 8.43 12.22 1.93
N VAL A 172 8.44 11.06 2.57
CA VAL A 172 8.43 10.93 4.04
C VAL A 172 9.72 11.50 4.66
N GLY A 173 10.87 11.29 4.02
CA GLY A 173 12.14 11.91 4.41
C GLY A 173 12.08 13.44 4.34
N ASN A 174 11.49 14.00 3.29
CA ASN A 174 11.30 15.46 3.17
C ASN A 174 10.34 16.01 4.23
N LEU A 175 9.29 15.26 4.60
CA LEU A 175 8.40 15.61 5.72
C LEU A 175 9.16 15.64 7.04
N THR A 176 9.94 14.58 7.30
CA THR A 176 10.82 14.47 8.48
C THR A 176 11.81 15.62 8.55
N MET A 177 12.44 15.97 7.43
CA MET A 177 13.35 17.12 7.36
C MET A 177 12.64 18.44 7.63
N ALA A 178 11.44 18.65 7.10
CA ALA A 178 10.68 19.87 7.34
C ALA A 178 10.35 20.03 8.83
N VAL A 179 9.85 18.96 9.47
CA VAL A 179 9.53 18.92 10.90
C VAL A 179 10.78 19.17 11.75
N ASN A 180 11.87 18.43 11.52
CA ASN A 180 13.10 18.56 12.31
C ASN A 180 13.78 19.92 12.18
N ASN A 181 13.57 20.61 11.06
CA ASN A 181 14.12 21.94 10.82
C ASN A 181 13.10 23.06 11.02
N PHE A 182 11.99 22.81 11.72
CA PHE A 182 10.89 23.76 11.93
C PHE A 182 11.36 25.19 12.27
N ARG A 183 12.31 25.34 13.22
CA ARG A 183 12.85 26.65 13.64
C ARG A 183 13.56 27.44 12.53
N GLN A 184 13.95 26.78 11.44
CA GLN A 184 14.63 27.39 10.31
C GLN A 184 13.64 27.88 9.24
N PHE A 185 12.36 27.52 9.35
CA PHE A 185 11.33 27.96 8.43
C PHE A 185 10.71 29.29 8.86
N ASP A 186 10.41 30.12 7.87
CA ASP A 186 9.34 31.10 8.02
C ASP A 186 7.99 30.36 8.24
N PRO A 187 7.13 30.81 9.18
CA PRO A 187 5.88 30.11 9.50
C PRO A 187 4.97 29.86 8.30
N ILE A 188 4.88 30.80 7.35
CA ILE A 188 4.04 30.63 6.15
C ILE A 188 4.67 29.59 5.23
N GLN A 189 5.99 29.63 5.03
CA GLN A 189 6.69 28.63 4.24
C GLN A 189 6.57 27.23 4.82
N PHE A 190 6.63 27.09 6.15
CA PHE A 190 6.41 25.79 6.81
C PHE A 190 5.03 25.24 6.48
N LYS A 191 3.97 26.04 6.65
CA LYS A 191 2.60 25.64 6.33
C LYS A 191 2.43 25.19 4.88
N ILE A 192 2.98 25.94 3.92
CA ILE A 192 2.93 25.59 2.50
C ILE A 192 3.64 24.25 2.25
N GLN A 193 4.82 24.07 2.84
CA GLN A 193 5.62 22.85 2.69
C GLN A 193 4.88 21.63 3.26
N ILE A 194 4.33 21.73 4.47
CA ILE A 194 3.55 20.66 5.09
C ILE A 194 2.32 20.33 4.24
N ASN A 195 1.57 21.33 3.78
CA ASN A 195 0.40 21.09 2.95
C ASN A 195 0.74 20.35 1.65
N ALA A 196 1.82 20.75 0.97
CA ALA A 196 2.25 20.12 -0.26
C ALA A 196 2.70 18.66 -0.03
N LEU A 197 3.46 18.41 1.04
CA LEU A 197 3.94 17.07 1.38
C LEU A 197 2.79 16.17 1.82
N SER A 198 1.93 16.59 2.74
CA SER A 198 0.78 15.81 3.21
C SER A 198 -0.16 15.47 2.05
N SER A 199 -0.46 16.45 1.19
CA SER A 199 -1.33 16.25 0.01
C SER A 199 -0.73 15.29 -1.03
N ALA A 200 0.59 15.10 -1.04
CA ALA A 200 1.28 14.15 -1.92
C ALA A 200 1.42 12.76 -1.27
N ILE A 201 1.88 12.70 -0.02
CA ILE A 201 2.17 11.46 0.71
C ILE A 201 0.90 10.63 0.86
N VAL A 202 -0.19 11.23 1.36
CA VAL A 202 -1.40 10.50 1.72
C VAL A 202 -1.97 9.68 0.57
N PRO A 203 -2.33 10.27 -0.60
CA PRO A 203 -2.90 9.48 -1.68
C PRO A 203 -1.92 8.45 -2.27
N ILE A 204 -0.62 8.76 -2.31
CA ILE A 204 0.38 7.86 -2.90
C ILE A 204 0.62 6.64 -2.02
N VAL A 205 0.78 6.83 -0.70
CA VAL A 205 1.00 5.71 0.22
C VAL A 205 -0.25 4.85 0.34
N ARG A 206 -1.45 5.46 0.39
CA ARG A 206 -2.72 4.70 0.34
C ARG A 206 -2.85 3.88 -0.93
N GLU A 207 -2.53 4.46 -2.09
CA GLU A 207 -2.56 3.71 -3.36
C GLU A 207 -1.58 2.53 -3.35
N HIS A 208 -0.41 2.73 -2.77
CA HIS A 208 0.64 1.72 -2.67
C HIS A 208 0.26 0.55 -1.76
N ILE A 209 -0.13 0.83 -0.50
CA ILE A 209 -0.67 -0.15 0.45
C ILE A 209 -1.83 -0.92 -0.18
N PHE A 210 -2.70 -0.21 -0.87
CA PHE A 210 -3.83 -0.83 -1.54
C PHE A 210 -3.39 -1.84 -2.62
N GLN A 211 -2.38 -1.51 -3.43
CA GLN A 211 -1.86 -2.43 -4.45
C GLN A 211 -1.22 -3.67 -3.82
N GLU A 212 -0.55 -3.53 -2.69
CA GLU A 212 0.01 -4.65 -1.94
C GLU A 212 -1.07 -5.56 -1.37
N ASP A 213 -1.98 -4.99 -0.59
CA ASP A 213 -3.02 -5.70 0.13
C ASP A 213 -4.00 -6.40 -0.79
N ASN A 214 -4.33 -5.76 -1.91
CA ASN A 214 -5.40 -6.22 -2.79
C ASN A 214 -4.90 -6.93 -4.04
N ILE A 215 -3.61 -6.85 -4.35
CA ILE A 215 -3.06 -7.44 -5.57
C ILE A 215 -1.84 -8.31 -5.27
N LEU A 216 -0.77 -7.74 -4.70
CA LEU A 216 0.48 -8.49 -4.52
C LEU A 216 0.29 -9.69 -3.58
N TYR A 217 -0.15 -9.42 -2.35
CA TYR A 217 -0.22 -10.43 -1.30
C TYR A 217 -1.23 -11.54 -1.57
N PRO A 218 -2.45 -11.25 -2.07
CA PRO A 218 -3.37 -12.31 -2.49
C PRO A 218 -2.78 -13.22 -3.58
N VAL A 219 -2.10 -12.63 -4.57
CA VAL A 219 -1.46 -13.42 -5.65
C VAL A 219 -0.27 -14.22 -5.10
N ALA A 220 0.54 -13.64 -4.22
CA ALA A 220 1.67 -14.33 -3.60
C ALA A 220 1.22 -15.54 -2.78
N ILE A 221 0.19 -15.39 -1.94
CA ILE A 221 -0.41 -16.48 -1.15
C ILE A 221 -1.01 -17.56 -2.05
N ASP A 222 -1.62 -17.18 -3.18
CA ASP A 222 -2.11 -18.19 -4.11
C ASP A 222 -0.96 -18.90 -4.87
N CYS A 223 0.13 -18.22 -5.18
CA CYS A 223 1.22 -18.82 -5.95
C CYS A 223 2.19 -19.65 -5.09
N ILE A 224 2.44 -19.25 -3.84
CA ILE A 224 3.38 -19.93 -2.93
C ILE A 224 2.60 -20.93 -2.08
N LYS A 225 2.59 -22.19 -2.52
CA LYS A 225 2.00 -23.31 -1.77
C LYS A 225 2.97 -24.01 -0.82
N ASP A 226 4.26 -23.65 -0.85
CA ASP A 226 5.28 -24.23 0.04
C ASP A 226 5.43 -23.37 1.30
N ASP A 227 4.90 -23.87 2.42
CA ASP A 227 4.96 -23.22 3.73
C ASP A 227 6.40 -22.95 4.21
N LYS A 228 7.41 -23.69 3.70
CA LYS A 228 8.82 -23.45 4.07
C LYS A 228 9.32 -22.09 3.60
N ILE A 229 8.78 -21.57 2.50
CA ILE A 229 9.15 -20.25 1.97
C ILE A 229 8.61 -19.17 2.92
N TRP A 230 7.34 -19.28 3.30
CA TRP A 230 6.73 -18.37 4.28
C TRP A 230 7.41 -18.45 5.64
N TRP A 231 7.76 -19.66 6.09
CA TRP A 231 8.54 -19.85 7.31
C TRP A 231 9.92 -19.17 7.23
N ARG A 232 10.63 -19.30 6.10
CA ARG A 232 11.94 -18.65 5.92
C ARG A 232 11.83 -17.13 5.88
N ILE A 233 10.83 -16.59 5.18
CA ILE A 233 10.52 -15.15 5.18
C ILE A 233 10.30 -14.69 6.62
N LYS A 234 9.47 -15.40 7.38
CA LYS A 234 9.21 -15.06 8.79
C LYS A 234 10.49 -15.00 9.61
N GLN A 235 11.35 -16.03 9.55
CA GLN A 235 12.59 -16.07 10.32
C GLN A 235 13.51 -14.88 10.00
N LEU A 236 13.68 -14.56 8.72
CA LEU A 236 14.51 -13.42 8.31
C LEU A 236 13.89 -12.08 8.71
N SER A 237 12.56 -11.97 8.64
CA SER A 237 11.83 -10.80 9.14
C SER A 237 11.98 -10.62 10.65
N ASP A 238 11.94 -11.70 11.44
CA ASP A 238 12.15 -11.66 12.88
C ASP A 238 13.58 -11.18 13.23
N GLU A 239 14.59 -11.56 12.44
CA GLU A 239 15.98 -11.11 12.59
C GLU A 239 16.18 -9.63 12.21
N MET A 240 15.48 -9.16 11.17
CA MET A 240 15.55 -7.78 10.69
C MET A 240 14.77 -6.80 11.60
N GLY A 241 13.67 -7.27 12.19
CA GLY A 241 12.77 -6.46 13.00
C GLY A 241 11.54 -5.94 12.24
N TYR A 242 10.66 -5.27 12.97
CA TYR A 242 9.36 -4.79 12.50
C TYR A 242 9.22 -3.29 12.78
N CYS A 243 8.49 -2.57 11.93
CA CYS A 243 8.20 -1.17 12.17
C CYS A 243 7.05 -1.02 13.18
N GLY A 244 7.08 0.02 14.01
CA GLY A 244 5.97 0.37 14.91
C GLY A 244 5.63 -0.63 16.03
N PHE A 245 6.36 -1.74 16.13
CA PHE A 245 6.19 -2.75 17.16
C PHE A 245 7.53 -3.11 17.75
N ASP A 246 7.82 -2.61 18.94
CA ASP A 246 8.88 -3.17 19.77
C ASP A 246 8.50 -4.64 20.05
N PRO A 247 9.33 -5.64 19.70
CA PRO A 247 9.02 -7.06 19.92
C PRO A 247 8.95 -7.45 21.40
N GLN A 248 9.11 -6.50 22.33
CA GLN A 248 8.88 -6.77 23.74
C GLN A 248 7.40 -7.08 23.98
N PRO A 249 7.05 -8.28 24.46
CA PRO A 249 5.70 -8.50 24.95
C PRO A 249 5.44 -7.50 26.07
N CYS A 250 4.43 -6.65 25.89
CA CYS A 250 3.82 -5.95 27.01
C CYS A 250 3.44 -7.01 28.05
N CYS A 251 4.07 -6.91 29.22
CA CYS A 251 3.97 -7.79 30.39
C CYS A 251 4.92 -9.02 30.36
N SER A 252 5.98 -8.91 31.19
CA SER A 252 6.48 -10.03 31.99
C SER A 252 6.01 -9.85 33.43
#